data_AF-A0A356R007-F1
#
_entry.id   AF-A0A356R007-F1
#
_cell.length_a   1.000
_cell.length_b   1.000
_cell.length_c   1.000
_cell.angle_alpha   90.00
_cell.angle_beta   90.00
_cell.angle_gamma   90.00
#
_symmetry.space_group_name_H-M   'P 1'
#
loop_
_entity.id
_entity.type
_entity.pdbx_description
1 polymer ?
#
loop_
_entity_poly.entity_id
_entity_poly.type
_entity_poly.pdbx_seq_one_letter_code
_entity_poly.pdbx_strand_id
1 'polypeptide(L)'
;MQGWVYVATMNNVSSVVKICCSDEDPVAIISEWAEHAGIPGSANLEYAALVDCPRRVEKKVYEDLREFNTKNDWFQVTALQAMAAIKSEKKARVLEEKGSLVGIS
;
A
#
# COMPACT_ATOMS: atom_id res chain seq x y z
N MET A 1 1.33 -8.47 16.92
CA MET A 1 0.39 -7.35 16.73
C MET A 1 0.12 -7.30 15.25
N GLN A 2 -1.13 -7.50 14.84
CA GLN A 2 -1.50 -7.52 13.42
C GLN A 2 -1.71 -6.09 12.94
N GLY A 3 -1.41 -5.82 11.67
CA GLY A 3 -1.72 -4.54 11.05
C GLY A 3 -1.73 -4.64 9.54
N TRP A 4 -2.35 -3.65 8.91
CA TRP A 4 -2.47 -3.52 7.48
C TRP A 4 -1.21 -2.91 6.88
N VAL A 5 -0.76 -3.45 5.75
CA VAL A 5 0.19 -2.80 4.85
C VAL A 5 -0.53 -2.58 3.54
N TYR A 6 -0.59 -1.34 3.08
CA TYR A 6 -1.41 -0.97 1.94
C TYR A 6 -0.66 -0.10 0.93
N VAL A 7 -1.13 -0.19 -0.31
CA VAL A 7 -0.67 0.51 -1.50
C VAL A 7 -1.84 1.34 -2.00
N ALA A 8 -1.66 2.65 -1.99
CA ALA A 8 -2.63 3.58 -2.51
C ALA A 8 -2.04 4.39 -3.66
N THR A 9 -2.88 4.73 -4.63
CA THR A 9 -2.53 5.64 -5.73
C THR A 9 -3.27 6.95 -5.56
N MET A 10 -2.67 8.04 -6.06
CA MET A 10 -3.37 9.30 -6.25
C MET A 10 -3.62 9.52 -7.74
N ASN A 11 -4.80 10.03 -8.09
CA ASN A 11 -5.27 10.12 -9.46
C ASN A 11 -4.30 10.96 -10.33
N ASN A 12 -4.17 10.58 -11.61
CA ASN A 12 -3.25 11.08 -12.65
C ASN A 12 -1.80 10.56 -12.69
N VAL A 13 -1.36 9.68 -11.77
CA VAL A 13 -0.01 9.10 -11.84
C VAL A 13 -0.04 7.59 -11.49
N SER A 14 -0.26 6.73 -12.49
CA SER A 14 -0.19 5.26 -12.32
C SER A 14 1.20 4.73 -11.97
N SER A 15 2.22 5.59 -12.06
CA SER A 15 3.63 5.25 -11.83
C SER A 15 4.12 5.67 -10.45
N VAL A 16 3.24 6.19 -9.57
CA VAL A 16 3.60 6.60 -8.22
C VAL A 16 2.55 6.10 -7.22
N VAL A 17 3.02 5.39 -6.20
CA VAL A 17 2.19 4.78 -5.16
C VAL A 17 2.66 5.20 -3.78
N LYS A 18 1.73 5.32 -2.85
CA LYS A 18 2.03 5.48 -1.43
C LYS A 18 1.95 4.12 -0.75
N ILE A 19 2.96 3.80 0.05
CA ILE A 19 3.03 2.54 0.81
C ILE A 19 3.14 2.90 2.28
N CYS A 20 2.18 2.44 3.08
CA CYS A 20 2.16 2.68 4.52
C CYS A 20 1.60 1.46 5.26
N CYS A 21 1.88 1.40 6.57
CA CYS A 21 1.17 0.51 7.48
C CYS A 21 0.19 1.26 8.40
N SER A 22 -0.90 0.59 8.77
CA SER A 22 -1.88 1.08 9.74
C SER A 22 -2.47 -0.06 10.53
N ASP A 23 -2.90 0.21 11.76
CA ASP A 23 -3.70 -0.72 12.55
C ASP A 23 -5.20 -0.63 12.17
N GLU A 24 -5.61 0.45 11.51
CA GLU A 24 -6.97 0.71 11.05
C GLU A 24 -7.20 0.20 9.62
N ASP A 25 -8.48 0.05 9.24
CA ASP A 25 -8.85 -0.44 7.91
C ASP A 25 -8.42 0.57 6.82
N PRO A 26 -7.60 0.16 5.84
CA PRO A 26 -7.06 1.06 4.83
C PRO A 26 -8.15 1.62 3.90
N VAL A 27 -9.29 0.95 3.74
CA VAL A 27 -10.41 1.48 2.95
C VAL A 27 -10.97 2.74 3.59
N ALA A 28 -11.11 2.75 4.93
CA ALA A 28 -11.59 3.91 5.67
C ALA A 28 -10.59 5.08 5.56
N ILE A 29 -9.29 4.80 5.72
CA ILE A 29 -8.22 5.80 5.61
C ILE A 29 -8.22 6.46 4.22
N ILE A 30 -8.28 5.66 3.16
CA ILE A 30 -8.27 6.18 1.77
C ILE A 30 -9.56 6.95 1.47
N SER A 31 -10.70 6.51 2.01
CA SER A 31 -11.97 7.24 1.89
C SER A 31 -11.87 8.61 2.58
N GLU A 32 -11.35 8.65 3.80
CA GLU A 32 -11.14 9.90 4.54
C GLU A 32 -10.16 10.83 3.80
N TRP A 33 -9.08 10.30 3.22
CA TRP A 33 -8.15 11.08 2.39
C TRP A 33 -8.84 11.66 1.16
N ALA A 34 -9.71 10.91 0.50
CA ALA A 34 -10.47 11.39 -0.64
C ALA A 34 -11.45 12.51 -0.24
N GLU A 35 -12.06 12.42 0.94
CA GLU A 35 -12.95 13.45 1.49
C GLU A 35 -12.18 14.72 1.90
N HIS A 36 -11.07 14.57 2.63
CA HIS A 36 -10.25 15.69 3.11
C HIS A 36 -9.45 16.40 2.02
N ALA A 37 -9.07 15.71 0.95
CA ALA A 37 -8.35 16.30 -0.17
C ALA A 37 -9.19 17.35 -0.93
N GLY A 38 -10.51 17.45 -0.65
CA GLY A 38 -11.41 18.42 -1.30
C GLY A 38 -11.58 18.18 -2.81
N ILE A 39 -11.05 17.08 -3.33
CA ILE A 39 -11.08 16.69 -4.74
C ILE A 39 -11.78 15.32 -4.80
N PRO A 40 -13.04 15.25 -5.26
CA PRO A 40 -13.74 13.98 -5.36
C PRO A 40 -13.01 13.03 -6.30
N GLY A 41 -12.68 11.82 -5.81
CA GLY A 41 -12.10 10.74 -6.61
C GLY A 41 -10.56 10.71 -6.71
N SER A 42 -9.84 11.31 -5.76
CA SER A 42 -8.38 11.46 -5.89
C SER A 42 -7.51 10.32 -5.37
N ALA A 43 -8.00 9.41 -4.51
CA ALA A 43 -7.17 8.34 -3.94
C ALA A 43 -7.85 6.98 -4.08
N ASN A 44 -7.10 5.98 -4.59
CA ASN A 44 -7.59 4.62 -4.77
C ASN A 44 -6.74 3.63 -3.99
N LEU A 45 -7.40 2.67 -3.35
CA LEU A 45 -6.74 1.53 -2.70
C LEU A 45 -6.48 0.44 -3.74
N GLU A 46 -5.23 0.29 -4.16
CA GLU A 46 -4.85 -0.71 -5.14
C GLU A 46 -4.68 -2.08 -4.50
N TYR A 47 -4.03 -2.13 -3.34
CA TYR A 47 -3.76 -3.37 -2.63
C TYR A 47 -3.60 -3.11 -1.13
N ALA A 48 -4.07 -4.03 -0.30
CA ALA A 48 -3.84 -4.04 1.13
C ALA A 48 -3.73 -5.47 1.63
N ALA A 49 -2.85 -5.70 2.59
CA ALA A 49 -2.66 -6.99 3.24
C ALA A 49 -2.61 -6.82 4.75
N LEU A 50 -3.47 -7.55 5.47
CA LEU A 50 -3.39 -7.70 6.92
C LEU A 50 -2.34 -8.74 7.24
N VAL A 51 -1.30 -8.35 7.96
CA VAL A 51 -0.17 -9.21 8.30
C VAL A 51 0.10 -9.22 9.80
N ASP A 52 0.70 -10.28 10.30
CA ASP A 52 1.04 -10.43 11.73
C ASP A 52 2.24 -9.57 12.17
N CYS A 53 3.04 -9.11 11.22
CA CYS A 53 4.26 -8.31 11.43
C CYS A 53 4.36 -7.13 10.43
N PRO A 54 3.46 -6.13 10.48
CA PRO A 54 3.36 -5.06 9.48
C PRO A 54 4.64 -4.24 9.33
N ARG A 55 5.28 -3.86 10.44
CA ARG A 55 6.55 -3.10 10.44
C ARG A 55 7.68 -3.81 9.72
N ARG A 56 7.70 -5.15 9.78
CA ARG A 56 8.73 -5.95 9.10
C ARG A 56 8.53 -5.91 7.59
N VAL A 57 7.28 -6.10 7.16
CA VAL A 57 6.88 -6.04 5.75
C VAL A 57 7.14 -4.65 5.20
N GLU A 58 6.69 -3.59 5.88
CA GLU A 58 6.94 -2.19 5.49
C GLU A 58 8.44 -1.94 5.32
N LYS A 59 9.25 -2.26 6.33
CA LYS A 59 10.71 -2.06 6.24
C LYS A 59 11.31 -2.79 5.04
N LYS A 60 10.91 -4.04 4.80
CA LYS A 60 11.39 -4.83 3.66
C LYS A 60 10.99 -4.20 2.33
N VAL A 61 9.74 -3.74 2.20
CA VAL A 61 9.24 -3.05 1.02
C VAL A 61 9.99 -1.73 0.80
N TYR A 62 10.28 -0.98 1.87
CA TYR A 62 11.12 0.22 1.81
C TYR A 62 12.52 -0.09 1.34
N GLU A 63 13.14 -1.17 1.82
CA GLU A 63 14.47 -1.59 1.39
C GLU A 63 14.46 -1.99 -0.09
N ASP A 64 13.45 -2.72 -0.54
CA ASP A 64 13.31 -3.19 -1.93
C ASP A 64 13.00 -2.07 -2.92
N LEU A 65 12.25 -1.05 -2.48
CA LEU A 65 11.83 0.07 -3.31
C LEU A 65 12.61 1.36 -3.01
N ARG A 66 13.67 1.28 -2.20
CA ARG A 66 14.42 2.45 -1.72
C ARG A 66 14.90 3.35 -2.85
N GLU A 67 15.34 2.74 -3.95
CA GLU A 67 15.86 3.43 -5.13
C GLU A 67 14.77 4.19 -5.90
N PHE A 68 13.50 3.81 -5.72
CA PHE A 68 12.33 4.45 -6.33
C PHE A 68 11.62 5.42 -5.37
N ASN A 69 12.13 5.58 -4.14
CA ASN A 69 11.54 6.50 -3.18
C ASN A 69 11.73 7.94 -3.66
N THR A 70 10.62 8.68 -3.76
CA THR A 70 10.62 10.08 -4.16
C THR A 70 10.72 10.98 -2.93
N LYS A 71 9.65 11.07 -2.12
CA LYS A 71 9.56 11.73 -0.79
C LYS A 71 8.31 11.25 -0.04
N ASN A 72 8.25 11.41 1.30
CA ASN A 72 7.05 11.18 2.13
C ASN A 72 6.32 9.85 1.86
N ASP A 73 7.09 8.77 1.72
CA ASP A 73 6.55 7.40 1.54
C ASP A 73 5.88 7.17 0.19
N TRP A 74 6.16 8.04 -0.79
CA TRP A 74 5.77 7.90 -2.17
C TRP A 74 6.89 7.26 -2.99
N PHE A 75 6.56 6.20 -3.71
CA PHE A 75 7.48 5.43 -4.53
C PHE A 75 7.08 5.51 -5.99
N GLN A 76 8.04 5.80 -6.87
CA GLN A 76 7.82 5.83 -8.31
C GLN A 76 7.84 4.41 -8.90
N VAL A 77 6.86 3.61 -8.50
CA VAL A 77 6.63 2.25 -9.01
C VAL A 77 5.15 2.03 -9.28
N THR A 78 4.85 0.99 -10.07
CA THR A 78 3.47 0.57 -10.28
C THR A 78 2.91 -0.13 -9.03
N ALA A 79 1.59 -0.09 -8.88
CA ALA A 79 0.92 -0.76 -7.76
C ALA A 79 1.14 -2.29 -7.76
N LEU A 80 1.28 -2.90 -8.95
CA LEU A 80 1.66 -4.32 -9.09
C LEU A 80 3.06 -4.60 -8.52
N GLN A 81 4.04 -3.74 -8.80
CA GLN A 81 5.39 -3.89 -8.24
C GLN A 81 5.40 -3.73 -6.72
N ALA A 82 4.64 -2.77 -6.18
CA ALA A 82 4.50 -2.58 -4.75
C ALA A 82 3.80 -3.78 -4.07
N MET A 83 2.73 -4.31 -4.67
CA MET A 83 2.09 -5.53 -4.21
C MET A 83 3.08 -6.71 -4.20
N ALA A 84 3.85 -6.88 -5.28
CA ALA A 84 4.86 -7.94 -5.36
C ALA A 84 5.92 -7.81 -4.26
N ALA A 85 6.36 -6.58 -3.95
CA ALA A 85 7.28 -6.33 -2.84
C ALA A 85 6.67 -6.70 -1.48
N ILE A 86 5.40 -6.37 -1.24
CA ILE A 86 4.68 -6.76 -0.01
C ILE A 86 4.59 -8.29 0.10
N LYS A 87 4.24 -8.96 -1.00
CA LYS A 87 4.12 -10.44 -1.08
C LYS A 87 5.47 -11.16 -1.03
N SER A 88 6.57 -10.45 -1.27
CA SER A 88 7.94 -11.01 -1.25
C SER A 88 8.38 -11.43 0.16
N GLU A 89 7.84 -10.80 1.21
CA GLU A 89 8.16 -11.16 2.60
C GLU A 89 7.43 -12.45 3.02
N LYS A 90 8.01 -13.59 2.65
CA LYS A 90 7.50 -14.93 2.97
C LYS A 90 7.45 -15.25 4.46
N LYS A 91 8.11 -14.46 5.32
CA LYS A 91 8.08 -14.67 6.78
C LYS A 91 6.88 -14.01 7.45
N ALA A 92 6.22 -13.06 6.79
CA ALA A 92 4.98 -12.50 7.28
C ALA A 92 3.81 -13.37 6.79
N ARG A 93 2.91 -13.71 7.71
CA ARG A 93 1.69 -14.40 7.37
C ARG A 93 0.65 -13.38 6.94
N VAL A 94 0.20 -13.46 5.69
CA VAL A 94 -0.96 -12.72 5.21
C VAL A 94 -2.21 -13.39 5.75
N LEU A 95 -3.05 -12.61 6.42
CA LEU A 95 -4.29 -13.02 7.06
C LEU A 95 -5.50 -12.64 6.21
N GLU A 96 -5.44 -11.46 5.58
CA GLU A 96 -6.49 -10.92 4.73
C GLU A 96 -5.88 -10.03 3.65
N GLU A 97 -6.49 -9.97 2.47
CA GLU A 97 -6.10 -9.09 1.35
C GLU A 97 -7.31 -8.30 0.86
N LYS A 98 -7.12 -7.03 0.49
CA LYS A 98 -8.15 -6.13 -0.08
C LYS A 98 -7.58 -5.29 -1.22
N GLY A 99 -8.46 -4.70 -2.02
CA GLY A 99 -8.12 -3.76 -3.10
C GLY A 99 -8.30 -4.33 -4.50
N SER A 100 -8.19 -3.46 -5.49
CA SER A 100 -8.45 -3.77 -6.90
C SER A 100 -7.50 -4.81 -7.50
N LEU A 101 -6.29 -4.97 -6.94
CA LEU A 101 -5.28 -5.91 -7.42
C LEU A 101 -5.43 -7.33 -6.83
N VAL A 102 -6.34 -7.54 -5.88
CA VAL A 102 -6.56 -8.87 -5.29
C VAL A 102 -7.23 -9.78 -6.33
N GLY A 103 -6.59 -10.92 -6.64
CA GLY A 103 -7.07 -11.88 -7.64
C GLY A 103 -6.53 -11.69 -9.05
N ILE A 104 -5.74 -10.64 -9.29
CA ILE A 104 -4.96 -10.49 -10.53
C ILE A 104 -3.67 -11.30 -10.36
N SER A 105 -3.70 -12.57 -10.78
CA SER A 105 -2.58 -13.52 -10.72
C SER A 105 -1.92 -13.69 -12.08
#